data_AF-A0A355TV69-F1
#
_entry.id   AF-A0A355TV69-F1
#
_cell.length_a   1.000
_cell.length_b   1.000
_cell.length_c   1.000
_cell.angle_alpha   90.00
_cell.angle_beta   90.00
_cell.angle_gamma   90.00
#
_symmetry.space_group_name_H-M   'P 1'
#
loop_
_entity.id
_entity.type
_entity.pdbx_description
1 polymer ?
#
loop_
_entity_poly.entity_id
_entity_poly.type
_entity_poly.pdbx_seq_one_letter_code
_entity_poly.pdbx_strand_id
1 'polypeptide(L)'
;MNFSDLAVLANTAELSLAEKGIASAKVVLTGFVVVFAVLVLLIFIIKIYGGIVTKAQQSGNKKKKVVEKQKAAPVSVTPVKAAPAPVAQDGVSEEVVAVISAAVATMYGSPEKARIKSIKKSSGGRSAWANAG
;
A
#
# COMPACT_ATOMS: atom_id res chain seq x y z
N MET A 1 27.82 -34.98 44.04
CA MET A 1 26.67 -34.88 43.12
C MET A 1 26.67 -36.15 42.32
N ASN A 2 25.62 -36.98 42.48
CA ASN A 2 25.62 -38.31 41.89
C ASN A 2 25.32 -38.22 40.39
N PHE A 3 25.91 -39.11 39.59
CA PHE A 3 25.66 -39.18 38.14
C PHE A 3 24.17 -39.41 37.83
N SER A 4 23.43 -40.01 38.76
CA SER A 4 21.97 -40.17 38.69
C SER A 4 21.24 -38.83 38.68
N ASP A 5 21.69 -37.84 39.46
CA ASP A 5 21.06 -36.51 39.51
C ASP A 5 21.23 -35.76 38.18
N LEU A 6 22.38 -35.93 37.53
CA LEU A 6 22.66 -35.36 36.21
C LEU A 6 21.81 -36.02 35.11
N ALA A 7 21.63 -37.34 35.17
CA ALA A 7 20.77 -38.06 34.23
C ALA A 7 19.29 -37.70 34.40
N VAL A 8 18.84 -37.47 35.64
CA VAL A 8 17.48 -37.00 35.93
C VAL A 8 17.31 -35.55 35.45
N LEU A 9 18.28 -34.66 35.66
CA LEU A 9 18.24 -33.28 35.16
C LEU A 9 18.18 -33.21 33.63
N ALA A 10 18.97 -34.03 32.94
CA ALA A 10 18.95 -34.10 31.48
C ALA A 10 17.59 -34.59 30.95
N ASN A 11 17.04 -35.68 31.50
CA ASN A 11 15.70 -36.16 31.12
C ASN A 11 14.59 -35.15 31.42
N THR A 12 14.68 -34.44 32.54
CA THR A 12 13.69 -33.41 32.91
C THR A 12 13.78 -32.19 31.99
N ALA A 13 14.99 -31.81 31.58
CA ALA A 13 15.21 -30.73 30.63
C ALA A 13 14.68 -31.08 29.23
N GLU A 14 14.89 -32.31 28.76
CA GLU A 14 14.35 -32.82 27.49
C GLU A 14 12.81 -32.81 27.47
N LEU A 15 12.17 -33.26 28.55
CA LEU A 15 10.71 -33.22 28.68
C LEU A 15 10.19 -31.77 28.70
N SER A 16 10.85 -30.86 29.43
CA SER A 16 10.53 -29.43 29.44
C SER A 16 10.72 -28.78 28.05
N LEU A 17 11.77 -29.16 27.33
CA LEU A 17 12.05 -28.64 25.99
C LEU A 17 11.01 -29.15 24.99
N ALA A 18 10.60 -30.42 25.11
CA ALA A 18 9.52 -30.99 24.31
C ALA A 18 8.18 -30.30 24.59
N GLU A 19 7.82 -30.04 25.86
CA GLU A 19 6.60 -29.28 26.20
C GLU A 19 6.63 -27.86 25.63
N LYS A 20 7.74 -27.15 25.76
CA LYS A 20 7.92 -25.81 25.19
C LYS A 20 7.98 -25.83 23.65
N GLY A 21 8.54 -26.90 23.07
CA GLY A 21 8.57 -27.17 21.64
C GLY A 21 7.17 -27.37 21.07
N ILE A 22 6.33 -28.15 21.74
CA ILE A 22 4.93 -28.36 21.36
C ILE A 22 4.12 -27.07 21.53
N ALA A 23 4.35 -26.32 22.60
CA ALA A 23 3.68 -25.02 22.82
C ALA A 23 4.02 -23.99 21.73
N SER A 24 5.31 -23.85 21.39
CA SER A 24 5.77 -22.95 20.33
C SER A 24 5.29 -23.41 18.95
N ALA A 25 5.34 -24.72 18.65
CA ALA A 25 4.81 -25.28 17.42
C ALA A 25 3.31 -25.00 17.27
N LYS A 26 2.52 -25.12 18.35
CA LYS A 26 1.09 -24.78 18.33
C LYS A 26 0.86 -23.31 17.98
N VAL A 27 1.60 -22.39 18.60
CA VAL A 27 1.48 -20.95 18.30
C VAL A 27 1.83 -20.67 16.84
N VAL A 28 2.94 -21.21 16.34
CA VAL A 28 3.35 -21.05 14.94
C VAL A 28 2.30 -21.60 13.98
N LEU A 29 1.78 -22.81 14.25
CA LEU A 29 0.78 -23.46 13.40
C LEU A 29 -0.54 -22.68 13.42
N THR A 30 -0.99 -22.19 14.57
CA THR A 30 -2.16 -21.32 14.66
C THR A 30 -1.96 -19.98 13.95
N GLY A 31 -0.77 -19.37 14.05
CA GLY A 31 -0.42 -18.15 13.31
C GLY A 31 -0.47 -18.37 11.80
N PHE A 32 0.04 -19.51 11.32
CA PHE A 32 -0.01 -19.88 9.90
C PHE A 32 -1.46 -20.01 9.41
N VAL A 33 -2.31 -20.69 10.19
CA VAL A 33 -3.74 -20.84 9.87
C VAL A 33 -4.45 -19.49 9.86
N VAL A 34 -4.19 -18.63 10.86
CA VAL A 34 -4.81 -17.29 10.96
C VAL A 34 -4.40 -16.41 9.78
N VAL A 35 -3.11 -16.40 9.42
CA VAL A 35 -2.61 -15.65 8.25
C VAL A 35 -3.31 -16.12 6.97
N PHE A 36 -3.35 -17.43 6.73
CA PHE A 36 -4.06 -17.98 5.56
C PHE A 36 -5.55 -17.61 5.55
N ALA A 37 -6.24 -17.70 6.69
CA ALA A 37 -7.65 -17.32 6.80
C ALA A 37 -7.88 -15.84 6.43
N VAL A 38 -7.03 -14.93 6.92
CA VAL A 38 -7.12 -13.50 6.60
C VAL A 38 -6.86 -13.24 5.11
N LEU A 39 -5.85 -13.88 4.51
CA LEU A 39 -5.57 -13.74 3.08
C LEU A 39 -6.75 -14.23 2.23
N VAL A 40 -7.30 -15.41 2.54
CA VAL A 40 -8.45 -15.97 1.83
C VAL A 40 -9.66 -15.04 1.96
N LEU A 41 -9.93 -14.51 3.16
CA LEU A 41 -11.03 -13.58 3.38
C LEU A 41 -10.90 -12.30 2.54
N LEU A 42 -9.70 -11.69 2.49
CA LEU A 42 -9.44 -10.52 1.65
C LEU A 42 -9.65 -10.82 0.16
N ILE A 43 -9.11 -11.95 -0.33
CA ILE A 43 -9.27 -12.37 -1.73
C ILE A 43 -10.75 -12.60 -2.06
N PHE A 44 -11.51 -13.19 -1.13
CA PHE A 44 -12.95 -13.43 -1.31
C PHE A 44 -13.74 -12.13 -1.45
N ILE A 45 -13.46 -11.13 -0.61
CA ILE A 45 -14.09 -9.82 -0.70
C ILE A 45 -13.75 -9.15 -2.04
N ILE A 46 -12.48 -9.16 -2.46
CA ILE A 46 -12.06 -8.61 -3.75
C ILE A 46 -12.72 -9.36 -4.92
N LYS A 47 -12.89 -10.68 -4.82
CA LYS A 47 -13.59 -11.50 -5.83
C LYS A 47 -15.07 -11.12 -5.95
N ILE A 48 -15.75 -10.85 -4.84
CA ILE A 48 -17.16 -10.40 -4.85
C ILE A 48 -17.26 -8.99 -5.43
N TYR A 49 -16.46 -8.04 -4.95
CA TYR A 49 -16.43 -6.67 -5.48
C TYR A 49 -16.05 -6.65 -6.96
N GLY A 50 -15.02 -7.41 -7.34
CA GLY A 50 -14.60 -7.61 -8.72
C GLY A 50 -15.70 -8.23 -9.57
N GLY A 51 -16.40 -9.24 -9.07
CA GLY A 51 -17.54 -9.85 -9.77
C GLY A 51 -18.70 -8.87 -9.98
N ILE A 52 -19.04 -8.06 -8.97
CA ILE A 52 -20.12 -7.08 -9.04
C ILE A 52 -19.73 -5.91 -9.95
N VAL A 53 -18.52 -5.36 -9.83
CA VAL A 53 -17.99 -4.32 -10.71
C VAL A 53 -17.89 -4.82 -12.15
N THR A 54 -17.43 -6.05 -12.37
CA THR A 54 -17.33 -6.61 -13.73
C THR A 54 -18.72 -6.82 -14.33
N LYS A 55 -19.72 -7.25 -13.56
CA LYS A 55 -21.12 -7.29 -14.03
C LYS A 55 -21.67 -5.90 -14.36
N ALA A 56 -21.36 -4.88 -13.55
CA ALA A 56 -21.75 -3.50 -13.84
C ALA A 56 -21.03 -2.95 -15.10
N GLN A 57 -19.73 -3.22 -15.27
CA GLN A 57 -18.95 -2.77 -16.44
C GLN A 57 -19.28 -3.55 -17.73
N GLN A 58 -19.65 -4.83 -17.64
CA GLN A 58 -20.12 -5.63 -18.78
C GLN A 58 -21.44 -5.10 -19.37
N SER A 59 -22.30 -4.50 -18.54
CA SER A 59 -23.50 -3.79 -19.01
C SER A 59 -23.21 -2.39 -19.60
N GLY A 60 -22.08 -1.78 -19.24
CA GLY A 60 -21.65 -0.46 -19.71
C GLY A 60 -20.84 -0.47 -21.02
N ASN A 61 -20.15 -1.56 -21.35
CA ASN A 61 -19.27 -1.63 -22.53
C ASN A 61 -20.01 -1.73 -23.88
N LYS A 62 -21.34 -1.88 -23.90
CA LYS A 62 -22.13 -1.71 -25.14
C LYS A 62 -22.38 -0.23 -25.51
N LYS A 63 -22.02 0.74 -24.66
CA LYS A 63 -22.28 2.17 -24.89
C LYS A 63 -21.04 3.03 -25.16
N LYS A 64 -19.87 2.45 -25.48
CA LYS A 64 -18.63 3.21 -25.77
C LYS A 64 -18.22 3.22 -27.25
N LYS A 65 -19.17 3.09 -28.18
CA LYS A 65 -18.91 3.27 -29.63
C LYS A 65 -19.65 4.45 -30.30
N VAL A 66 -20.31 5.33 -29.54
CA VAL A 66 -21.11 6.44 -30.12
C VAL A 66 -20.76 7.83 -29.54
N VAL A 67 -19.63 7.99 -28.84
CA VAL A 67 -19.14 9.35 -28.50
C VAL A 67 -17.84 9.62 -29.26
N GLU A 68 -17.88 9.30 -30.54
CA GLU A 68 -17.11 10.05 -31.52
C GLU A 68 -17.92 11.32 -31.82
N LYS A 69 -17.25 12.48 -31.80
CA LYS A 69 -17.60 13.62 -32.66
C LYS A 69 -18.76 14.52 -32.23
N GLN A 70 -18.58 15.26 -31.14
CA GLN A 70 -19.16 16.60 -30.92
C GLN A 70 -18.51 17.14 -29.63
N LYS A 71 -17.92 18.32 -29.52
CA LYS A 71 -17.99 19.54 -30.32
C LYS A 71 -16.86 20.44 -29.82
N ALA A 72 -16.03 20.94 -30.72
CA ALA A 72 -15.16 22.06 -30.45
C ALA A 72 -16.01 23.31 -30.11
N ALA A 73 -15.66 24.01 -29.04
CA ALA A 73 -15.47 25.47 -29.02
C ALA A 73 -15.34 25.98 -27.57
N PRO A 74 -14.45 26.97 -27.33
CA PRO A 74 -14.09 27.48 -26.01
C PRO A 74 -15.05 28.59 -25.56
N VAL A 75 -15.24 28.76 -24.25
CA VAL A 75 -15.83 30.00 -23.69
C VAL A 75 -15.01 30.43 -22.48
N SER A 76 -14.44 31.62 -22.62
CA SER A 76 -13.89 32.56 -21.63
C SER A 76 -14.92 32.87 -20.53
N VAL A 77 -14.68 33.50 -19.36
CA VAL A 77 -13.68 34.39 -18.76
C VAL A 77 -14.03 34.45 -17.26
N THR A 78 -13.06 34.61 -16.36
CA THR A 78 -12.98 35.75 -15.40
C THR A 78 -11.80 35.56 -14.42
N PRO A 79 -10.91 36.55 -14.24
CA PRO A 79 -9.75 36.44 -13.37
C PRO A 79 -10.09 36.94 -11.95
N VAL A 80 -9.99 36.06 -10.95
CA VAL A 80 -9.99 36.48 -9.54
C VAL A 80 -8.55 36.58 -9.05
N LYS A 81 -8.16 37.84 -8.83
CA LYS A 81 -7.11 38.40 -7.97
C LYS A 81 -6.20 37.40 -7.21
N ALA A 82 -4.91 37.49 -7.53
CA ALA A 82 -3.80 36.72 -6.99
C ALA A 82 -3.58 36.90 -5.46
N ALA A 83 -3.57 35.79 -4.73
CA ALA A 83 -2.62 35.57 -3.64
C ALA A 83 -1.32 35.03 -4.25
N PRO A 84 -0.12 35.17 -3.62
CA PRO A 84 1.14 34.76 -4.22
C PRO A 84 1.12 33.26 -4.49
N ALA A 85 0.83 32.90 -5.74
CA ALA A 85 0.86 31.53 -6.20
C ALA A 85 2.31 31.03 -6.04
N PRO A 86 2.56 29.93 -5.31
CA PRO A 86 3.83 29.27 -5.43
C PRO A 86 3.93 28.82 -6.89
N VAL A 87 4.74 29.53 -7.64
CA VAL A 87 5.24 29.23 -8.99
C VAL A 87 4.97 27.77 -9.36
N ALA A 88 4.00 27.55 -10.23
CA ALA A 88 3.77 26.28 -10.89
C ALA A 88 5.02 25.95 -11.71
N GLN A 89 5.96 25.25 -11.08
CA GLN A 89 7.17 24.76 -11.73
C GLN A 89 6.81 23.45 -12.44
N ASP A 90 7.09 23.42 -13.73
CA ASP A 90 7.33 22.20 -14.52
C ASP A 90 6.18 21.20 -14.64
N GLY A 91 4.98 21.67 -14.97
CA GLY A 91 3.88 20.78 -15.42
C GLY A 91 3.34 19.84 -14.33
N VAL A 92 3.56 20.18 -13.07
CA VAL A 92 3.02 19.49 -11.89
C VAL A 92 1.93 20.37 -11.27
N SER A 93 0.71 19.85 -11.16
CA SER A 93 -0.41 20.60 -10.58
C SER A 93 -0.24 20.83 -9.08
N GLU A 94 -0.80 21.93 -8.57
CA GLU A 94 -0.74 22.28 -7.15
C GLU A 94 -1.31 21.17 -6.24
N GLU A 95 -2.30 20.44 -6.73
CA GLU A 95 -2.83 19.24 -6.06
C GLU A 95 -1.75 18.17 -5.85
N VAL A 96 -0.94 17.90 -6.88
CA VAL A 96 0.15 16.92 -6.79
C VAL A 96 1.23 17.42 -5.85
N VAL A 97 1.55 18.71 -5.87
CA VAL A 97 2.49 19.32 -4.92
C VAL A 97 1.98 19.20 -3.48
N ALA A 98 0.70 19.46 -3.24
CA ALA A 98 0.08 19.34 -1.93
C ALA A 98 0.12 17.89 -1.41
N VAL A 99 -0.24 16.91 -2.25
CA VAL A 99 -0.18 15.49 -1.91
C VAL A 99 1.26 15.03 -1.61
N ILE A 100 2.24 15.45 -2.43
CA ILE A 100 3.67 15.15 -2.18
C ILE A 100 4.11 15.78 -0.85
N SER A 101 3.72 17.02 -0.57
CA SER A 101 4.09 17.71 0.68
C SER A 101 3.48 17.03 1.92
N ALA A 102 2.22 16.59 1.84
CA ALA A 102 1.56 15.84 2.91
C ALA A 102 2.24 14.49 3.15
N ALA A 103 2.59 13.76 2.09
CA ALA A 103 3.31 12.49 2.20
C ALA A 103 4.71 12.65 2.80
N VAL A 104 5.43 13.72 2.45
CA VAL A 104 6.74 14.03 3.06
C VAL A 104 6.56 14.41 4.53
N ALA A 105 5.53 15.18 4.87
CA ALA A 105 5.25 15.54 6.25
C ALA A 105 4.88 14.32 7.12
N THR A 106 4.16 13.33 6.58
CA THR A 106 3.86 12.08 7.30
C THR A 106 5.07 11.17 7.44
N MET A 107 5.97 11.14 6.44
CA MET A 107 7.21 10.33 6.49
C MET A 107 8.25 10.91 7.45
N TYR A 108 8.43 12.24 7.45
CA TYR A 108 9.48 12.92 8.22
C TYR A 108 8.95 13.64 9.47
N GLY A 109 7.65 13.55 9.75
CA GLY A 109 7.00 13.96 11.00
C GLY A 109 6.97 15.47 11.29
N SER A 110 7.52 16.33 10.41
CA SER A 110 7.53 17.78 10.64
C SER A 110 7.52 18.59 9.34
N PRO A 111 6.43 19.35 9.05
CA PRO A 111 6.33 20.18 7.86
C PRO A 111 7.26 21.40 7.88
N GLU A 112 7.83 21.77 9.04
CA GLU A 112 8.73 22.93 9.15
C GLU A 112 10.18 22.63 8.77
N LYS A 113 10.61 21.36 8.87
CA LYS A 113 12.02 20.96 8.67
C LYS A 113 12.33 20.51 7.24
N ALA A 114 11.32 20.16 6.47
CA ALA A 114 11.47 19.68 5.09
C ALA A 114 10.80 20.65 4.11
N ARG A 115 11.60 21.33 3.30
CA ARG A 115 11.10 22.15 2.17
C ARG A 115 11.42 21.47 0.85
N ILE A 116 10.41 21.37 -0.02
CA ILE A 116 10.58 20.84 -1.37
C ILE A 116 11.29 21.89 -2.21
N LYS A 117 12.50 21.59 -2.71
CA LYS A 117 13.29 22.52 -3.53
C LYS A 117 12.98 22.43 -5.03
N SER A 118 12.68 21.23 -5.51
CA SER A 118 12.29 20.98 -6.91
C SER A 118 11.53 19.66 -7.01
N ILE A 119 10.64 19.57 -8.01
CA ILE A 119 9.90 18.34 -8.34
C ILE A 119 10.24 18.01 -9.79
N LYS A 120 10.85 16.86 -10.03
CA LYS A 120 11.17 16.39 -11.38
C LYS A 120 10.55 15.02 -11.60
N LYS A 121 9.86 14.85 -12.74
CA LYS A 121 9.36 13.55 -13.17
C LYS A 121 10.55 12.65 -13.51
N SER A 122 10.59 11.44 -12.96
CA SER A 122 11.63 10.48 -13.35
C SER A 122 11.46 10.13 -14.83
N SER A 123 12.53 10.25 -15.61
CA SER A 123 12.54 9.92 -17.04
C SER A 123 12.48 8.42 -17.33
N GLY A 124 12.54 7.58 -16.29
CA GLY A 124 12.40 6.14 -16.40
C GLY A 124 10.94 5.70 -16.27
N GLY A 125 10.43 4.98 -17.27
CA GLY A 125 9.12 4.32 -17.23
C GLY A 125 9.04 3.13 -16.26
N ARG A 126 10.15 2.78 -15.58
CA ARG A 126 10.17 1.80 -14.50
C ARG A 126 10.01 2.49 -13.15
N SER A 127 9.13 1.95 -12.32
CA SER A 127 9.02 2.35 -10.92
C SER A 127 10.33 2.05 -10.18
N ALA A 128 10.64 2.82 -9.14
CA ALA A 128 11.83 2.60 -8.31
C ALA A 128 11.89 1.16 -7.76
N TRP A 129 10.75 0.51 -7.55
CA TRP A 129 10.66 -0.89 -7.14
C TRP A 129 11.06 -1.88 -8.23
N ALA A 130 10.78 -1.57 -9.50
CA ALA A 130 11.18 -2.41 -10.63
C ALA A 130 12.68 -2.35 -10.94
N ASN A 131 13.44 -1.43 -10.33
CA ASN A 131 14.89 -1.32 -10.50
C ASN A 131 15.68 -1.91 -9.30
N ALA A 132 14.99 -2.30 -8.22
CA ALA A 132 15.62 -2.76 -6.99
C ALA A 132 15.69 -4.30 -6.86
N GLY A 133 15.27 -5.03 -7.90
CA GLY A 133 15.38 -6.49 -8.02
C GLY A 133 15.97 -6.86 -9.36
#